data_AF-A0A142VYB5-F1
#
_entry.id   AF-A0A142VYB5-F1
#
_cell.length_a   1.000
_cell.length_b   1.000
_cell.length_c   1.000
_cell.angle_alpha   90.00
_cell.angle_beta   90.00
_cell.angle_gamma   90.00
#
_symmetry.space_group_name_H-M   'P 1'
#
loop_
_entity.id
_entity.type
_entity.pdbx_description
1 polymer ?
#
loop_
_entity_poly.entity_id
_entity_poly.type
_entity_poly.pdbx_seq_one_letter_code
_entity_poly.pdbx_strand_id
1 'polypeptide(L)' 'MDEQHDPSLMGMTVNERLFHGGILGQWDAAVRRRDRQEMLALLEQVEVTDPHFTVDTVLANPKAYGF' A
#
# COMPACT_ATOMS: atom_id res chain seq x y z
N MET A 1 -24.52 -21.52 9.97
CA MET A 1 -23.17 -20.99 10.28
C MET A 1 -22.87 -20.05 9.14
N ASP A 2 -23.28 -18.81 9.29
CA ASP A 2 -22.96 -17.74 8.35
C ASP A 2 -21.48 -17.43 8.54
N GLU A 3 -20.65 -18.10 7.75
CA GLU A 3 -19.27 -17.68 7.55
C GLU A 3 -19.36 -16.39 6.74
N GLN A 4 -19.43 -15.26 7.45
CA GLN A 4 -19.31 -13.94 6.86
C GLN A 4 -17.89 -13.82 6.32
N HIS A 5 -17.70 -14.30 5.09
CA HIS A 5 -16.53 -14.03 4.28
C HIS A 5 -16.65 -12.55 3.89
N ASP A 6 -15.92 -11.68 4.56
CA ASP A 6 -15.86 -10.25 4.20
C ASP A 6 -15.26 -10.15 2.79
N PRO A 7 -16.05 -9.90 1.72
CA PRO A 7 -15.54 -9.92 0.35
C PRO A 7 -14.73 -8.65 0.03
N SER A 8 -14.63 -7.75 0.98
CA SER A 8 -14.41 -6.32 0.74
C SER A 8 -12.93 -5.95 0.53
N LEU A 9 -11.99 -6.81 0.90
CA LEU A 9 -10.55 -6.53 0.78
C LEU A 9 -9.89 -7.16 -0.45
N MET A 10 -10.52 -8.15 -1.10
CA MET A 10 -9.95 -8.84 -2.28
C MET A 10 -9.99 -8.00 -3.57
N GLY A 11 -10.70 -6.87 -3.57
CA GLY A 11 -10.81 -5.95 -4.72
C GLY A 11 -10.13 -4.58 -4.52
N MET A 12 -9.65 -4.26 -3.31
CA MET A 12 -9.06 -2.96 -3.03
C MET A 12 -7.60 -2.91 -3.48
N THR A 13 -7.31 -1.90 -4.30
CA THR A 13 -5.95 -1.51 -4.65
C THR A 13 -5.18 -1.03 -3.42
N VAL A 14 -3.85 -1.09 -3.46
CA VAL A 14 -2.98 -0.62 -2.36
C VAL A 14 -3.30 0.83 -1.97
N ASN A 15 -3.55 1.70 -2.95
CA ASN A 15 -3.91 3.10 -2.71
C ASN A 15 -5.22 3.25 -1.92
N GLU A 16 -6.24 2.44 -2.23
CA GLU A 16 -7.52 2.47 -1.51
C GLU A 16 -7.38 2.01 -0.06
N ARG A 17 -6.50 1.03 0.19
CA ARG A 17 -6.21 0.57 1.56
C ARG A 17 -5.42 1.62 2.34
N LEU A 18 -4.42 2.25 1.71
CA LEU A 18 -3.67 3.37 2.28
C LEU A 18 -4.58 4.56 2.58
N PHE A 19 -5.55 4.84 1.71
CA PHE A 19 -6.54 5.89 1.91
C PHE A 19 -7.49 5.57 3.07
N HIS A 20 -8.05 4.35 3.12
CA HIS A 20 -8.88 3.90 4.24
C HIS A 20 -8.13 3.91 5.58
N GLY A 21 -6.85 3.54 5.57
CA GLY A 21 -5.98 3.61 6.74
C GLY A 21 -5.58 5.02 7.15
N GLY A 22 -5.90 6.05 6.36
CA GLY A 22 -5.50 7.44 6.62
C GLY A 22 -3.99 7.68 6.52
N ILE A 23 -3.23 6.74 5.97
CA ILE A 23 -1.76 6.79 5.87
C ILE A 23 -1.25 7.11 4.47
N LEU A 24 -2.15 7.39 3.51
CA LEU A 24 -1.78 7.74 2.13
C LEU A 24 -0.80 8.92 2.06
N GLY A 25 -0.96 9.94 2.90
CA GLY A 25 -0.02 11.08 2.94
C GLY A 25 1.38 10.70 3.45
N GLN A 26 1.48 9.73 4.37
CA GLN A 26 2.75 9.21 4.86
C GLN A 26 3.43 8.36 3.79
N TRP A 27 2.64 7.57 3.07
CA TRP A 27 3.10 6.81 1.91
C TRP A 27 3.66 7.72 0.82
N ASP A 28 2.94 8.79 0.45
CA ASP A 28 3.41 9.83 -0.48
C ASP A 28 4.78 10.39 -0.09
N ALA A 29 4.95 10.74 1.19
CA ALA A 29 6.20 11.26 1.71
C ALA A 29 7.33 10.21 1.64
N ALA A 30 7.05 8.97 2.02
CA ALA A 30 8.00 7.86 1.96
C ALA A 30 8.45 7.55 0.53
N VAL A 31 7.52 7.52 -0.43
CA VAL A 31 7.82 7.32 -1.87
C VAL A 31 8.71 8.45 -2.41
N ARG A 32 8.39 9.71 -2.09
CA ARG A 32 9.19 10.88 -2.53
C ARG A 32 10.60 10.85 -1.95
N ARG A 33 10.76 10.40 -0.70
CA ARG A 33 12.06 10.18 -0.06
C ARG A 33 12.77 8.92 -0.54
N ARG A 34 12.08 8.03 -1.26
CA ARG A 34 12.51 6.67 -1.63
C ARG A 34 12.91 5.85 -0.41
N ASP A 35 12.23 6.04 0.71
CA ASP A 35 12.49 5.32 1.95
C ASP A 35 11.81 3.95 1.90
N ARG A 36 12.55 2.94 1.42
CA ARG A 36 12.06 1.57 1.29
C ARG A 36 11.60 1.00 2.64
N GLN A 37 12.28 1.29 3.74
CA GLN A 37 11.91 0.74 5.05
C GLN A 37 10.58 1.33 5.53
N GLU A 38 10.42 2.65 5.41
CA GLU A 38 9.18 3.32 5.79
C GLU A 38 8.01 2.89 4.90
N MET A 39 8.25 2.76 3.58
CA MET A 39 7.25 2.23 2.65
C MET A 39 6.77 0.82 3.07
N LEU A 40 7.69 -0.08 3.42
CA LEU A 40 7.31 -1.43 3.88
C LEU A 40 6.48 -1.39 5.17
N ALA A 41 6.93 -0.62 6.17
CA ALA A 41 6.23 -0.49 7.44
C ALA A 41 4.81 0.07 7.29
N LEU A 42 4.59 0.93 6.29
CA LEU A 42 3.26 1.45 5.96
C LEU A 42 2.37 0.39 5.28
N LEU A 43 2.93 -0.42 4.37
CA LEU A 43 2.17 -1.48 3.69
C LEU A 43 1.82 -2.65 4.61
N GLU A 44 2.66 -2.94 5.60
CA GLU A 44 2.38 -3.93 6.65
C GLU A 44 1.14 -3.55 7.47
N GLN A 45 0.88 -2.25 7.66
CA GLN A 45 -0.29 -1.76 8.40
C GLN A 45 -1.61 -1.90 7.64
N VAL A 46 -1.57 -2.08 6.32
CA VAL A 46 -2.76 -2.18 5.45
C VAL A 46 -2.89 -3.55 4.78
N GLU A 47 -2.27 -4.56 5.39
CA GLU A 47 -2.39 -5.99 5.07
C GLU A 47 -2.18 -6.30 3.58
N VAL A 48 -1.22 -5.63 2.92
CA VAL A 48 -0.88 -5.92 1.51
C VAL A 48 -0.26 -7.31 1.40
N THR A 49 -0.72 -8.09 0.42
CA THR A 49 -0.27 -9.47 0.20
C THR A 49 1.23 -9.59 -0.06
N ASP A 50 1.81 -8.65 -0.80
CA ASP A 50 3.26 -8.59 -1.06
C ASP A 50 3.76 -7.14 -0.97
N PRO A 51 4.13 -6.68 0.24
CA PRO A 51 4.60 -5.32 0.43
C PRO A 51 5.95 -5.09 -0.27
N HIS A 52 6.82 -6.09 -0.32
CA HIS A 52 8.12 -5.98 -0.99
C HIS A 52 7.98 -5.77 -2.50
N PHE A 53 7.20 -6.60 -3.18
CA PHE A 53 6.93 -6.45 -4.59
C PHE A 53 6.33 -5.07 -4.92
N THR A 54 5.39 -4.61 -4.09
CA THR A 54 4.77 -3.30 -4.25
C THR A 54 5.79 -2.17 -4.15
N VAL A 55 6.64 -2.19 -3.12
CA VAL A 55 7.68 -1.17 -2.93
C VAL A 55 8.69 -1.17 -4.07
N ASP A 56 9.18 -2.35 -4.46
CA ASP A 56 10.16 -2.46 -5.54
C ASP A 56 9.56 -2.00 -6.88
N THR A 57 8.28 -2.28 -7.14
CA THR A 57 7.58 -1.80 -8.35
C THR A 57 7.41 -0.28 -8.36
N VAL A 58 7.04 0.33 -7.22
CA VAL A 58 6.86 1.78 -7.10
C VAL A 58 8.20 2.51 -7.19
N LEU A 59 9.26 1.98 -6.57
CA LEU A 59 10.60 2.55 -6.65
C LEU A 59 11.22 2.42 -8.05
N ALA A 60 10.89 1.36 -8.79
CA ALA A 60 11.33 1.18 -10.17
C ALA A 60 10.69 2.19 -11.13
N ASN A 61 9.43 2.57 -10.91
CA ASN A 61 8.74 3.55 -11.76
C ASN A 61 7.69 4.41 -11.01
N PRO A 62 8.12 5.39 -10.19
CA PRO A 62 7.21 6.18 -9.37
C PRO A 62 6.20 7.01 -10.20
N LYS A 63 6.59 7.45 -11.39
CA LYS A 63 5.73 8.23 -12.31
C LYS A 63 4.50 7.48 -12.79
N ALA A 64 4.59 6.15 -12.92
CA ALA A 64 3.43 5.33 -13.28
C ALA A 64 2.37 5.31 -12.18
N TYR A 65 2.74 5.68 -10.95
CA TYR A 65 1.88 5.71 -9.77
C TYR A 65 1.56 7.14 -9.29
N GLY A 66 1.94 8.16 -10.06
CA GLY A 66 1.63 9.56 -9.77
C GLY A 66 2.63 10.28 -8.86
N PHE A 67 3.84 9.73 -8.66
CA PHE A 67 4.91 10.31 -7.84
C PHE A 67 6.11 10.83 -8.66
#